data_AF-A0A9D6CM89-F1
#
_entry.id   AF-A0A9D6CM89-F1
#
_cell.length_a   1.000
_cell.length_b   1.000
_cell.length_c   1.000
_cell.angle_alpha   90.00
_cell.angle_beta   90.00
_cell.angle_gamma   90.00
#
_symmetry.space_group_name_H-M   'P 1'
#
loop_
_entity.id
_entity.type
_entity.pdbx_description
1 polymer ?
#
loop_
_entity_poly.entity_id
_entity_poly.type
_entity_poly.pdbx_seq_one_letter_code
_entity_poly.pdbx_strand_id
1 'polypeptide(L)'
;MASARNQHEEGQGHGARAASPEFVAKVERLLGLIRPAIQDDGGDVELVSVTDDGLVRIRLHGACVGCPSAHMTLHHGIERTLRSELGESIRVEAIS
;
A
#
# COMPACT_ATOMS: atom_id res chain seq x y z
N MET A 1 15.09 -4.44 -44.71
CA MET A 1 15.46 -5.59 -43.85
C MET A 1 15.47 -5.07 -42.42
N ALA A 2 14.31 -5.07 -41.75
CA ALA A 2 13.85 -6.17 -40.88
C ALA A 2 14.46 -6.10 -39.47
N SER A 3 13.91 -5.20 -38.65
CA SER A 3 13.69 -5.38 -37.21
C SER A 3 12.44 -4.55 -36.89
N ALA A 4 11.23 -5.07 -37.10
CA ALA A 4 10.61 -6.17 -36.37
C ALA A 4 10.44 -5.83 -34.88
N ARG A 5 9.16 -5.85 -34.48
CA ARG A 5 8.63 -6.38 -33.21
C ARG A 5 8.74 -5.40 -32.04
N ASN A 6 7.62 -4.76 -31.72
CA ASN A 6 6.54 -5.30 -30.85
C ASN A 6 6.80 -4.84 -29.41
N GLN A 7 5.93 -3.98 -28.88
CA GLN A 7 4.75 -4.36 -28.08
C GLN A 7 5.08 -4.13 -26.61
N HIS A 8 4.58 -3.03 -26.07
CA HIS A 8 3.78 -3.07 -24.85
C HIS A 8 2.52 -2.24 -25.26
N GLU A 9 1.34 -2.76 -25.61
CA GLU A 9 0.49 -3.75 -24.91
C GLU A 9 0.70 -3.57 -23.41
N GLU A 10 -0.14 -2.81 -22.71
CA GLU A 10 -1.41 -3.36 -22.23
C GLU A 10 -2.53 -2.32 -22.27
N GLY A 11 -3.69 -2.75 -22.78
CA GLY A 11 -4.95 -2.08 -22.51
C GLY A 11 -5.48 -2.47 -21.14
N GLN A 12 -6.21 -1.56 -20.50
CA GLN A 12 -7.12 -1.90 -19.41
C GLN A 12 -8.28 -0.91 -19.50
N GLY A 13 -9.50 -1.30 -19.86
CA GLY A 13 -10.19 -2.53 -19.52
C GLY A 13 -11.28 -2.15 -18.52
N HIS A 14 -12.51 -2.06 -19.02
CA HIS A 14 -13.73 -1.89 -18.24
C HIS A 14 -13.89 -3.03 -17.22
N GLY A 15 -14.11 -2.67 -15.94
CA GLY A 15 -15.04 -3.36 -15.04
C GLY A 15 -14.53 -4.52 -14.18
N ALA A 16 -14.29 -4.25 -12.88
CA ALA A 16 -14.90 -4.95 -11.72
C ALA A 16 -14.24 -4.54 -10.38
N ARG A 17 -14.83 -3.56 -9.67
CA ARG A 17 -14.84 -3.37 -8.18
C ARG A 17 -13.60 -3.78 -7.33
N ALA A 18 -12.39 -3.47 -7.78
CA ALA A 18 -11.18 -3.44 -6.95
C ALA A 18 -10.34 -2.24 -7.40
N ALA A 19 -9.65 -1.56 -6.48
CA ALA A 19 -8.91 -0.34 -6.79
C ALA A 19 -8.03 -0.52 -8.02
N SER A 20 -7.89 0.56 -8.80
CA SER A 20 -7.13 0.55 -10.05
C SER A 20 -5.75 -0.11 -9.85
N PRO A 21 -5.32 -1.01 -10.76
CA PRO A 21 -4.07 -1.76 -10.61
C PRO A 21 -2.85 -0.83 -10.49
N GLU A 22 -2.94 0.35 -11.09
CA GLU A 22 -1.95 1.42 -10.96
C GLU A 22 -1.85 1.96 -9.53
N PHE A 23 -2.99 2.08 -8.84
CA PHE A 23 -3.06 2.52 -7.45
C PHE A 23 -2.47 1.46 -6.52
N VAL A 24 -2.81 0.19 -6.72
CA VAL A 24 -2.22 -0.94 -5.97
C VAL A 24 -0.70 -0.94 -6.14
N ALA A 25 -0.20 -0.83 -7.38
CA ALA A 25 1.23 -0.77 -7.64
C ALA A 25 1.90 0.47 -7.00
N LYS A 26 1.21 1.61 -6.92
CA LYS A 26 1.72 2.81 -6.25
C LYS A 26 1.78 2.61 -4.74
N VAL A 27 0.72 2.08 -4.12
CA VAL A 27 0.68 1.74 -2.69
C VAL A 27 1.78 0.74 -2.35
N GLU A 28 1.93 -0.32 -3.13
CA GLU A 28 2.95 -1.35 -2.89
C GLU A 28 4.37 -0.79 -2.97
N ARG A 29 4.66 0.10 -3.94
CA ARG A 29 5.94 0.83 -3.99
C ARG A 29 6.17 1.68 -2.73
N LEU A 30 5.17 2.43 -2.30
CA LEU A 30 5.26 3.27 -1.09
C LEU A 30 5.45 2.43 0.17
N LEU A 31 4.70 1.33 0.29
CA LEU A 31 4.85 0.34 1.35
C LEU A 31 6.27 -0.23 1.37
N GLY A 32 6.83 -0.56 0.20
CA GLY A 32 8.22 -1.01 0.08
C GLY A 32 9.26 -0.02 0.60
N LEU A 33 9.01 1.28 0.50
CA LEU A 33 9.90 2.33 1.04
C LEU A 33 9.80 2.46 2.57
N ILE A 34 8.61 2.26 3.15
CA ILE A 34 8.40 2.36 4.60
C ILE A 34 8.66 1.04 5.34
N ARG A 35 8.58 -0.12 4.67
CA ARG A 35 8.89 -1.44 5.23
C ARG A 35 10.20 -1.48 6.02
N PRO A 36 11.35 -1.02 5.49
CA PRO A 36 12.59 -1.03 6.28
C PRO A 36 12.50 -0.17 7.54
N ALA A 37 11.80 0.96 7.51
CA ALA A 37 11.59 1.79 8.71
C ALA A 37 10.71 1.08 9.75
N ILE A 38 9.67 0.37 9.31
CA ILE A 38 8.79 -0.42 10.20
C ILE A 38 9.52 -1.64 10.76
N GLN A 39 10.39 -2.26 9.97
CA GLN A 39 11.24 -3.37 10.39
C GLN A 39 12.33 -2.94 11.39
N ASP A 40 12.85 -1.73 11.27
CA ASP A 40 13.78 -1.12 12.24
C ASP A 40 13.10 -0.95 13.62
N ASP A 41 11.83 -0.57 13.61
CA ASP A 41 10.95 -0.54 14.80
C ASP A 41 10.54 -1.95 15.30
N GLY A 42 10.92 -3.03 14.60
CA GLY A 42 10.61 -4.41 14.98
C GLY A 42 9.20 -4.90 14.56
N GLY A 43 8.59 -4.23 13.57
CA GLY A 43 7.34 -4.61 12.94
C GLY A 43 7.51 -5.15 11.50
N ASP A 44 6.39 -5.46 10.85
CA ASP A 44 6.30 -5.62 9.40
C ASP A 44 4.91 -5.15 8.94
N VAL A 45 4.78 -4.82 7.66
CA VAL A 45 3.52 -4.42 7.04
C VAL A 45 3.30 -5.19 5.75
N GLU A 46 2.09 -5.70 5.58
CA GLU A 46 1.63 -6.39 4.38
C GLU A 46 0.42 -5.67 3.80
N LEU A 47 0.39 -5.51 2.47
CA LEU A 47 -0.79 -5.00 1.77
C LEU A 47 -1.83 -6.12 1.64
N VAL A 48 -3.03 -5.91 2.17
CA VAL A 48 -4.11 -6.91 2.12
C VAL A 48 -5.02 -6.66 0.93
N SER A 49 -5.54 -5.44 0.84
CA SER A 49 -6.48 -5.08 -0.22
C SER A 49 -6.61 -3.57 -0.32
N VAL A 50 -6.98 -3.09 -1.49
CA VAL A 50 -7.25 -1.66 -1.70
C VAL A 50 -8.61 -1.49 -2.35
N THR A 51 -9.45 -0.61 -1.80
CA THR A 51 -10.78 -0.30 -2.35
C THR A 51 -10.75 0.96 -3.21
N ASP A 52 -11.73 1.06 -4.11
CA ASP A 52 -11.91 2.22 -4.99
C ASP A 52 -12.24 3.51 -4.23
N ASP A 53 -12.80 3.37 -3.02
CA ASP A 53 -13.08 4.47 -2.09
C ASP A 53 -11.82 5.10 -1.47
N GLY A 54 -10.63 4.57 -1.79
CA GLY A 54 -9.36 5.01 -1.22
C GLY A 54 -9.04 4.37 0.13
N LEU A 55 -9.70 3.25 0.48
CA LEU A 55 -9.38 2.49 1.69
C LEU A 55 -8.27 1.48 1.40
N VAL A 56 -7.11 1.68 2.00
CA VAL A 56 -5.97 0.77 1.96
C VAL A 56 -6.00 -0.10 3.21
N ARG A 57 -6.24 -1.39 3.05
CA ARG A 57 -6.15 -2.36 4.14
C ARG A 57 -4.76 -2.94 4.20
N ILE A 58 -4.13 -2.78 5.35
CA ILE A 58 -2.82 -3.34 5.64
C ILE A 58 -2.92 -4.29 6.81
N ARG A 59 -1.99 -5.25 6.86
CA ARG A 59 -1.80 -6.12 8.01
C ARG A 59 -0.46 -5.76 8.64
N LEU A 60 -0.49 -5.42 9.91
CA LEU A 60 0.70 -5.13 10.68
C LEU A 60 1.11 -6.37 11.46
N HIS A 61 2.38 -6.74 11.37
CA HIS A 61 2.98 -7.87 12.06
C HIS A 61 4.11 -7.38 12.99
N GLY A 62 4.49 -8.18 13.99
CA GLY A 62 5.72 -7.98 14.77
C GLY A 62 5.55 -7.55 16.23
N ALA A 63 6.64 -7.05 16.81
CA ALA A 63 6.82 -6.89 18.26
C ALA A 63 5.94 -5.79 18.88
N CYS A 64 5.49 -4.82 18.08
CA CYS A 64 4.64 -3.72 18.55
C CYS A 64 3.19 -4.13 18.83
N VAL A 65 2.78 -5.37 18.53
CA VAL A 65 1.45 -5.91 18.86
C VAL A 65 1.26 -6.05 20.40
N GLY A 66 2.34 -6.07 21.18
CA GLY A 66 2.29 -6.12 22.65
C GLY A 66 2.05 -4.77 23.34
N CYS A 67 2.23 -3.65 22.64
CA CYS A 67 2.10 -2.29 23.19
C CYS A 67 1.05 -1.50 22.39
N PRO A 68 -0.18 -1.32 22.91
CA PRO A 68 -1.25 -0.65 22.17
C PRO A 68 -0.89 0.79 21.74
N SER A 69 0.00 1.46 22.48
CA SER A 69 0.49 2.78 22.12
C SER A 69 1.37 2.78 20.87
N ALA A 70 2.20 1.74 20.67
CA ALA A 70 3.11 1.66 19.53
C ALA A 70 2.36 1.35 18.23
N HIS A 71 1.32 0.51 18.31
CA HIS A 71 0.46 0.20 17.17
C HIS A 71 -0.22 1.45 16.60
N MET A 72 -0.75 2.32 17.45
CA MET A 72 -1.38 3.56 17.01
C MET A 72 -0.40 4.53 16.34
N THR A 73 0.81 4.68 16.89
CA THR A 73 1.84 5.57 16.33
C THR A 73 2.32 5.08 14.96
N LEU A 74 2.56 3.77 14.81
CA LEU A 74 2.97 3.18 13.54
C LEU A 74 1.89 3.31 12.46
N HIS A 75 0.64 2.99 12.82
CA HIS A 75 -0.50 3.18 11.92
C HIS A 75 -0.62 4.63 11.43
N HIS A 76 -0.49 5.61 12.35
CA HIS A 76 -0.49 7.03 11.99
C HIS A 76 0.67 7.42 11.07
N GLY A 77 1.86 6.84 11.27
CA GLY A 77 3.02 7.06 10.41
C GLY A 77 2.75 6.59 8.97
N ILE A 78 2.22 5.38 8.82
CA ILE A 78 1.89 4.80 7.51
C ILE A 78 0.77 5.60 6.83
N GLU A 79 -0.29 5.94 7.56
CA GLU A 79 -1.39 6.76 7.06
C GLU A 79 -0.92 8.14 6.61
N ARG A 80 0.00 8.77 7.35
CA ARG A 80 0.55 10.07 6.98
C ARG A 80 1.37 10.02 5.69
N THR A 81 2.22 9.01 5.53
CA THR A 81 3.02 8.84 4.31
C THR A 81 2.12 8.58 3.11
N LEU A 82 1.14 7.68 3.24
CA LEU A 82 0.20 7.38 2.16
C LEU A 82 -0.64 8.61 1.80
N ARG A 83 -1.15 9.37 2.77
CA ARG A 83 -1.88 10.63 2.49
C ARG A 83 -1.02 11.69 1.81
N SER A 84 0.27 11.77 2.16
CA SER A 84 1.20 12.72 1.53
C SER A 84 1.42 12.42 0.04
N GLU A 85 1.45 11.13 -0.33
CA GLU A 85 1.81 10.68 -1.68
C GLU A 85 0.60 10.39 -2.59
N LEU A 86 -0.53 10.02 -1.99
CA LEU A 86 -1.75 9.61 -2.68
C LEU A 86 -2.91 10.60 -2.51
N GLY A 87 -2.84 11.48 -1.51
CA GLY A 87 -3.86 12.48 -1.20
C GLY A 87 -4.58 12.21 0.14
N GLU A 88 -5.16 13.26 0.70
CA GLU A 88 -5.81 13.24 2.02
C GLU A 88 -7.09 12.38 2.07
N SER A 89 -7.65 12.03 0.92
CA SER A 89 -8.81 11.16 0.79
C SER A 89 -8.50 9.68 1.10
N ILE A 90 -7.22 9.31 1.20
CA ILE A 90 -6.81 7.94 1.48
C ILE A 90 -6.99 7.61 2.96
N ARG A 91 -7.62 6.48 3.23
CA ARG A 91 -7.80 5.93 4.57
C ARG A 91 -7.00 4.65 4.69
N VAL A 92 -6.35 4.45 5.82
CA VAL A 92 -5.59 3.24 6.11
C VAL A 92 -6.28 2.48 7.22
N GLU A 93 -6.59 1.21 6.99
CA GLU A 93 -7.18 0.32 7.99
C GLU A 93 -6.20 -0.82 8.26
N ALA A 94 -5.70 -0.88 9.50
CA ALA A 94 -4.89 -2.00 9.95
C ALA A 94 -5.83 -3.12 10.43
N ILE A 95 -5.78 -4.26 9.75
CA ILE A 95 -6.43 -5.49 10.23
C ILE A 95 -5.41 -6.29 11.05
N SER A 96 -5.83 -6.76 12.23
CA SER A 96 -5.00 -7.53 13.17
C SER A 96 -5.19 -9.03 12.95
#